data_AF-A0A933SGZ8-F1
#
_entry.id   AF-A0A933SGZ8-F1
#
_cell.length_a   1.000
_cell.length_b   1.000
_cell.length_c   1.000
_cell.angle_alpha   90.00
_cell.angle_beta   90.00
_cell.angle_gamma   90.00
#
_symmetry.space_group_name_H-M   'P 1'
#
loop_
_entity.id
_entity.type
_entity.pdbx_description
1 polymer ?
#
loop_
_entity_poly.entity_id
_entity_poly.type
_entity_poly.pdbx_seq_one_letter_code
_entity_poly.pdbx_strand_id
1 'polypeptide(L)'
;MITRAKRHVVNIFLAGLLVTLPLAITVVIIRFLFTSVDNLLSPVITHLLIAGGAPIAPDYRVPGIGFVATIVLVFSMGLFTRNFLGRKLLEIGDRMLVKIPIFNNIYVGTKQVIDTFSASSSTAFKKVGLIQYPRQGIYT
;
A
#
# COMPACT_ATOMS: atom_id res chain seq x y z
N MET A 1 -18.08 -24.81 33.70
CA MET A 1 -16.71 -24.24 33.74
C MET A 1 -15.93 -24.41 32.43
N ILE A 2 -16.07 -25.52 31.70
CA ILE A 2 -15.31 -25.85 30.46
C ILE A 2 -15.47 -24.80 29.33
N THR A 3 -16.65 -24.20 29.18
CA THR A 3 -16.93 -23.18 28.16
C THR A 3 -16.14 -21.88 28.34
N ARG A 4 -15.78 -21.51 29.58
CA ARG A 4 -14.98 -20.30 29.84
C ARG A 4 -13.50 -20.52 29.49
N ALA A 5 -12.95 -21.69 29.82
CA ALA A 5 -11.56 -22.04 29.47
C ALA A 5 -11.35 -22.09 27.95
N LYS A 6 -12.29 -22.72 27.20
CA LYS A 6 -12.24 -22.76 25.73
C LYS A 6 -12.24 -21.36 25.10
N ARG A 7 -13.09 -20.45 25.58
CA ARG A 7 -13.13 -19.06 25.08
C ARG A 7 -11.84 -18.31 25.38
N HIS A 8 -11.23 -18.54 26.54
CA HIS A 8 -9.98 -17.88 26.91
C HIS A 8 -8.82 -18.27 25.98
N VAL A 9 -8.68 -19.57 25.69
CA VAL A 9 -7.66 -20.06 24.75
C VAL A 9 -7.88 -19.49 23.34
N VAL A 10 -9.12 -19.50 22.86
CA VAL A 10 -9.46 -18.93 21.54
C VAL A 10 -9.13 -17.44 21.48
N ASN A 11 -9.45 -16.68 22.52
CA ASN A 11 -9.16 -15.24 22.55
C ASN A 11 -7.65 -14.95 22.52
N ILE A 12 -6.84 -15.73 23.24
CA ILE A 12 -5.38 -15.59 23.23
C ILE A 12 -4.83 -15.92 21.84
N PHE A 13 -5.30 -17.00 21.21
CA PHE A 13 -4.90 -17.37 19.86
C PHE A 13 -5.29 -16.30 18.82
N LEU A 14 -6.55 -15.81 18.88
CA LEU A 14 -7.03 -14.76 17.99
C LEU A 14 -6.25 -13.45 18.18
N ALA A 15 -5.89 -13.10 19.41
CA ALA A 15 -5.04 -11.93 19.68
C ALA A 15 -3.65 -12.11 19.07
N GLY A 16 -3.00 -13.25 19.25
CA GLY A 16 -1.71 -13.55 18.64
C GLY A 16 -1.76 -13.54 17.11
N LEU A 17 -2.81 -14.10 16.52
CA LEU A 17 -3.05 -14.09 15.08
C LEU A 17 -3.23 -12.66 14.56
N LEU A 18 -4.09 -11.86 15.19
CA LEU A 18 -4.36 -10.46 14.80
C LEU A 18 -3.10 -9.59 14.83
N VAL A 19 -2.22 -9.79 15.81
CA VAL A 19 -0.96 -9.05 15.92
C VAL A 19 0.05 -9.48 14.84
N THR A 20 0.06 -10.75 14.47
CA THR A 20 1.00 -11.29 13.46
C THR A 20 0.52 -11.04 12.03
N LEU A 21 -0.78 -10.87 11.82
CA LEU A 21 -1.41 -10.76 10.51
C LEU A 21 -0.87 -9.58 9.67
N PRO A 22 -0.68 -8.35 10.20
CA PRO A 22 -0.04 -7.27 9.45
C PRO A 22 1.36 -7.62 8.95
N LEU A 23 2.18 -8.27 9.79
CA LEU A 23 3.53 -8.68 9.43
C LEU A 23 3.52 -9.80 8.38
N ALA A 24 2.60 -10.76 8.50
CA ALA A 24 2.44 -11.81 7.50
C ALA A 24 2.04 -11.22 6.14
N ILE A 25 1.12 -10.26 6.12
CA ILE A 25 0.71 -9.56 4.90
C ILE A 25 1.89 -8.82 4.26
N THR A 26 2.71 -8.09 5.04
CA THR A 26 3.85 -7.38 4.46
C THR A 26 4.85 -8.34 3.83
N VAL A 27 5.17 -9.46 4.47
CA VAL A 27 6.07 -10.49 3.91
C VAL A 27 5.51 -11.06 2.60
N VAL A 28 4.21 -11.37 2.55
CA VAL A 28 3.55 -11.87 1.33
C VAL A 28 3.61 -10.84 0.21
N ILE A 29 3.28 -9.57 0.50
CA ILE A 29 3.32 -8.48 -0.50
C ILE A 29 4.74 -8.26 -1.02
N ILE A 30 5.74 -8.17 -0.13
CA ILE A 30 7.14 -7.97 -0.51
C ILE A 30 7.61 -9.14 -1.39
N ARG A 31 7.34 -10.38 -0.98
CA ARG A 31 7.71 -11.57 -1.76
C ARG A 31 7.03 -11.54 -3.12
N PHE A 32 5.72 -11.26 -3.16
CA PHE A 32 4.96 -11.15 -4.41
C PHE A 32 5.61 -10.12 -5.33
N LEU A 33 5.81 -8.89 -4.85
CA LEU A 33 6.44 -7.81 -5.63
C LEU A 33 7.82 -8.22 -6.16
N PHE A 34 8.71 -8.74 -5.31
CA PHE A 34 10.04 -9.13 -5.74
C PHE A 34 10.00 -10.24 -6.79
N THR A 35 9.17 -11.26 -6.60
CA THR A 35 9.06 -12.35 -7.58
C THR A 35 8.42 -11.89 -8.89
N SER A 36 7.41 -11.01 -8.85
CA SER A 36 6.80 -10.44 -10.05
C SER A 36 7.79 -9.59 -10.84
N VAL A 37 8.52 -8.71 -10.15
CA VAL A 37 9.52 -7.83 -10.77
C VAL A 37 10.69 -8.64 -11.31
N ASP A 38 11.19 -9.62 -10.55
CA ASP A 38 12.27 -10.50 -10.98
C ASP A 38 11.87 -11.31 -12.22
N ASN A 39 10.69 -11.92 -12.22
CA ASN A 39 10.21 -12.68 -13.39
C ASN A 39 10.01 -11.81 -14.64
N LEU A 40 9.62 -10.54 -14.47
CA LEU A 40 9.42 -9.61 -15.59
C LEU A 40 10.74 -9.03 -16.11
N LEU A 41 11.63 -8.62 -15.20
CA LEU A 41 12.82 -7.84 -15.55
C LEU A 41 14.08 -8.70 -15.69
N SER A 42 14.21 -9.82 -14.97
CA SER A 42 15.38 -10.71 -15.09
C SER A 42 15.69 -11.08 -16.54
N PRO A 43 14.74 -11.54 -17.39
CA PRO A 43 15.07 -11.87 -18.78
C PRO A 43 15.53 -10.65 -19.58
N VAL A 44 14.91 -9.48 -19.36
CA VAL A 44 15.25 -8.23 -20.07
C VAL A 44 16.64 -7.74 -19.65
N ILE A 45 16.92 -7.71 -18.34
CA ILE A 45 18.18 -7.23 -17.79
C ILE A 45 19.33 -8.18 -18.18
N THR A 46 19.11 -9.50 -18.12
CA THR A 46 20.12 -10.49 -18.53
C THR A 46 20.46 -10.35 -20.02
N HIS A 47 19.47 -10.16 -20.90
CA HIS A 47 19.73 -9.90 -22.32
C HIS A 47 20.54 -8.60 -22.52
N LEU A 48 20.19 -7.53 -21.81
CA LEU A 48 20.92 -6.26 -21.91
C LEU A 48 22.36 -6.35 -21.40
N LEU A 49 22.61 -7.08 -20.30
CA LEU A 49 23.96 -7.26 -19.77
C LEU A 49 24.83 -8.13 -20.68
N ILE A 50 24.27 -9.19 -21.26
CA ILE A 50 24.98 -10.02 -22.26
C ILE A 50 25.30 -9.19 -23.51
N ALA A 51 24.35 -8.42 -24.01
CA ALA A 51 24.57 -7.49 -25.12
C ALA A 51 25.62 -6.41 -24.80
N GLY A 52 25.74 -6.02 -23.52
CA GLY A 52 26.74 -5.10 -23.01
C GLY A 52 28.12 -5.70 -22.73
N GLY A 53 28.35 -6.98 -23.05
CA GLY A 53 29.66 -7.64 -22.93
C GLY A 53 29.97 -8.23 -21.56
N ALA A 54 28.98 -8.37 -20.67
CA ALA A 54 29.19 -8.99 -19.37
C ALA A 54 29.30 -10.53 -19.50
N PRO A 55 30.31 -11.19 -18.89
CA PRO A 55 30.50 -12.64 -18.95
C PRO A 55 29.60 -13.34 -17.92
N ILE A 56 28.29 -13.33 -18.18
CA ILE A 56 27.28 -13.94 -17.31
C ILE A 56 26.52 -14.98 -18.10
N ALA A 57 26.27 -16.14 -17.47
CA ALA A 57 25.47 -17.18 -18.10
C ALA A 57 24.03 -16.66 -18.30
N PRO A 58 23.36 -17.01 -19.42
CA PRO A 58 21.98 -16.60 -19.71
C PRO A 58 20.97 -16.95 -18.61
N ASP A 59 21.24 -18.01 -17.85
CA ASP A 59 20.40 -18.48 -16.74
C ASP A 59 20.88 -17.99 -15.37
N TYR A 60 21.92 -17.15 -15.30
CA TYR A 60 22.43 -16.65 -14.04
C TYR A 60 21.51 -15.56 -13.49
N ARG A 61 20.75 -15.93 -12.47
CA ARG A 61 19.96 -14.98 -11.67
C ARG A 61 20.89 -14.22 -10.73
N VAL A 62 21.17 -12.96 -11.05
CA VAL A 62 21.92 -12.08 -10.15
C VAL A 62 21.06 -11.81 -8.91
N PRO A 63 21.48 -12.28 -7.72
CA PRO A 63 20.72 -12.07 -6.50
C PRO A 63 20.67 -10.57 -6.17
N GLY A 64 19.50 -10.06 -5.80
CA GLY A 64 19.31 -8.65 -5.41
C GLY A 64 18.85 -7.71 -6.53
N ILE A 65 18.83 -8.13 -7.80
CA ILE A 65 18.26 -7.30 -8.89
C ILE A 65 16.79 -7.00 -8.63
N GLY A 66 16.00 -8.00 -8.23
CA GLY A 66 14.59 -7.81 -7.89
C GLY A 66 14.37 -6.78 -6.77
N PHE A 67 15.29 -6.71 -5.79
CA PHE A 67 15.23 -5.74 -4.69
C PHE A 67 15.43 -4.31 -5.21
N VAL A 68 16.53 -4.07 -5.92
CA VAL A 68 16.86 -2.75 -6.49
C VAL A 68 15.77 -2.30 -7.46
N ALA A 69 15.34 -3.19 -8.36
CA ALA A 69 14.32 -2.88 -9.33
C ALA A 69 12.98 -2.55 -8.68
N THR A 70 12.61 -3.22 -7.59
CA THR A 70 11.38 -2.90 -6.84
C THR A 70 11.46 -1.52 -6.20
N ILE A 71 12.62 -1.15 -5.62
CA ILE A 71 12.82 0.20 -5.07
C ILE A 71 12.65 1.25 -6.17
N VAL A 72 13.28 1.05 -7.32
CA VAL A 72 13.18 1.96 -8.48
C VAL A 72 11.73 2.06 -8.96
N LEU A 73 11.01 0.95 -9.04
CA LEU A 73 9.59 0.92 -9.42
C LEU A 73 8.72 1.73 -8.46
N VAL A 74 8.84 1.46 -7.15
CA VAL A 74 8.07 2.16 -6.11
C VAL A 74 8.37 3.66 -6.11
N PHE A 75 9.66 4.02 -6.21
CA PHE A 75 10.08 5.41 -6.30
C PHE A 75 9.51 6.11 -7.54
N SER A 76 9.59 5.45 -8.70
CA SER A 76 9.04 5.97 -9.96
C SER A 76 7.52 6.16 -9.88
N MET A 77 6.80 5.24 -9.24
CA MET A 77 5.35 5.34 -8.99
C MET A 77 5.03 6.58 -8.13
N GLY A 78 5.85 6.86 -7.12
CA GLY A 78 5.73 8.06 -6.29
C GLY A 78 5.96 9.35 -7.08
N LEU A 79 7.01 9.41 -7.90
CA LEU A 79 7.27 10.53 -8.79
C LEU A 79 6.12 10.75 -9.78
N PHE A 80 5.59 9.66 -10.33
CA PHE A 80 4.47 9.70 -11.25
C PHE A 80 3.23 10.31 -10.59
N THR A 81 2.92 9.89 -9.37
CA THR A 81 1.77 10.39 -8.58
C THR A 81 1.86 11.90 -8.29
N ARG A 82 3.08 12.45 -8.18
CA ARG A 82 3.29 13.88 -7.93
C ARG A 82 2.95 14.75 -9.15
N ASN A 83 2.96 14.20 -10.35
CA ASN A 83 2.63 14.94 -11.57
C ASN A 83 1.11 15.00 -11.81
N PHE A 84 0.62 16.08 -12.42
CA PHE A 84 -0.81 16.24 -12.73
C PHE A 84 -1.37 15.08 -13.57
N LEU A 85 -0.61 14.64 -14.57
CA LEU A 85 -0.98 13.51 -15.43
C LEU A 85 -1.10 12.21 -14.62
N GLY A 86 -0.16 11.95 -13.72
CA GLY A 86 -0.16 10.72 -12.93
C GLY A 86 -1.31 10.70 -11.93
N ARG A 87 -1.61 11.83 -11.27
CA ARG A 87 -2.80 11.96 -10.41
C ARG A 87 -4.09 11.68 -11.19
N LYS A 88 -4.25 12.26 -12.38
CA LYS A 88 -5.44 12.04 -13.22
C LYS A 88 -5.58 10.57 -13.66
N LEU A 89 -4.47 9.92 -14.01
CA LEU A 89 -4.47 8.50 -14.39
C LEU A 89 -4.82 7.60 -13.20
N LEU A 90 -4.31 7.90 -12.01
CA LEU A 90 -4.66 7.18 -10.79
C LEU A 90 -6.16 7.33 -10.47
N GLU A 91 -6.73 8.53 -10.58
CA GLU A 91 -8.17 8.75 -10.38
C GLU A 91 -9.05 8.00 -11.41
N ILE A 92 -8.55 7.78 -12.62
CA ILE A 92 -9.23 6.94 -13.61
C ILE A 92 -9.12 5.46 -13.22
N GLY A 93 -7.93 5.00 -12.84
CA GLY A 93 -7.69 3.63 -12.38
C GLY A 93 -8.55 3.28 -11.17
N ASP A 94 -8.62 4.15 -10.17
CA ASP A 94 -9.48 4.01 -8.99
C ASP A 94 -10.93 3.78 -9.39
N ARG A 95 -11.45 4.60 -10.31
CA ARG A 95 -12.83 4.46 -10.81
C ARG A 95 -13.05 3.17 -11.59
N MET A 96 -12.03 2.65 -12.28
CA MET A 96 -12.13 1.36 -12.98
C MET A 96 -12.17 0.20 -11.99
N LEU A 97 -11.32 0.22 -10.96
CA LEU A 97 -11.25 -0.84 -9.96
C LEU A 97 -12.51 -0.92 -9.10
N VAL A 98 -13.09 0.23 -8.72
CA VAL A 98 -14.36 0.31 -7.97
C VAL A 98 -15.53 -0.30 -8.74
N LYS A 99 -15.49 -0.30 -10.08
CA LYS A 99 -16.54 -0.90 -10.90
C LYS A 99 -16.46 -2.43 -10.95
N ILE A 100 -15.36 -3.04 -10.54
CA ILE A 100 -15.22 -4.51 -10.56
C ILE A 100 -15.76 -5.06 -9.24
N PRO A 101 -16.94 -5.71 -9.23
CA PRO A 101 -17.68 -6.03 -8.00
C PRO A 101 -16.90 -6.94 -7.03
N ILE A 102 -16.01 -7.79 -7.54
CA ILE A 102 -15.19 -8.70 -6.72
C ILE A 102 -14.06 -7.95 -6.00
N PHE A 103 -13.42 -6.99 -6.67
CA PHE A 103 -12.25 -6.28 -6.13
C PHE A 103 -12.58 -4.98 -5.41
N ASN A 104 -13.77 -4.41 -5.67
CA ASN A 104 -14.21 -3.15 -5.12
C ASN A 104 -14.11 -3.09 -3.58
N ASN A 105 -14.65 -4.09 -2.88
CA ASN A 105 -14.70 -4.08 -1.42
C ASN A 105 -13.30 -4.07 -0.78
N ILE A 106 -12.36 -4.81 -1.37
CA ILE A 106 -10.97 -4.85 -0.91
C ILE A 106 -10.28 -3.52 -1.23
N TYR A 107 -10.43 -3.03 -2.47
CA TYR A 107 -9.80 -1.79 -2.90
C TYR A 107 -10.25 -0.58 -2.08
N VAL A 108 -11.56 -0.38 -1.94
CA VAL A 108 -12.14 0.74 -1.19
C VAL A 108 -11.78 0.66 0.28
N GLY A 109 -11.87 -0.53 0.90
CA GLY A 109 -11.51 -0.72 2.30
C GLY A 109 -10.04 -0.38 2.56
N THR A 110 -9.12 -0.88 1.73
CA THR A 110 -7.69 -0.57 1.84
C THR A 110 -7.42 0.92 1.59
N LYS A 111 -8.01 1.52 0.55
CA LYS A 111 -7.85 2.94 0.21
C LYS A 111 -8.30 3.84 1.37
N GLN A 112 -9.45 3.54 1.97
CA GLN A 112 -9.99 4.32 3.09
C GLN A 112 -9.04 4.33 4.30
N VAL A 113 -8.45 3.18 4.63
CA VAL A 113 -7.45 3.08 5.70
C VAL A 113 -6.25 3.99 5.37
N ILE A 114 -5.68 3.86 4.17
CA ILE A 114 -4.53 4.66 3.71
C ILE A 114 -4.83 6.17 3.74
N ASP A 115 -5.98 6.59 3.21
CA ASP A 115 -6.38 8.00 3.13
C ASP A 115 -6.58 8.59 4.53
N THR A 116 -7.13 7.81 5.46
CA THR A 116 -7.33 8.24 6.85
C THR A 116 -5.99 8.50 7.56
N PHE A 117 -5.04 7.57 7.43
CA PHE A 117 -3.70 7.74 7.99
C PHE A 117 -2.94 8.90 7.34
N SER A 118 -3.13 9.12 6.03
CA SER A 118 -2.50 10.21 5.30
C SER A 118 -3.08 11.58 5.68
N ALA A 119 -4.41 11.70 5.85
CA ALA A 119 -5.09 12.95 6.16
C ALA A 119 -4.87 13.46 7.59
N SER A 120 -4.68 12.54 8.56
CA SER A 120 -4.41 12.85 9.96
C SER A 120 -3.15 13.72 10.14
N SER A 121 -2.16 13.56 9.26
CA SER A 121 -0.91 14.33 9.32
C SER A 121 -1.07 15.82 8.90
N SER A 122 -2.12 16.21 8.18
CA SER A 122 -2.30 17.59 7.69
C SER A 122 -3.36 18.45 8.41
N THR A 123 -4.19 17.85 9.27
CA THR A 123 -5.39 18.53 9.83
C THR A 123 -5.13 19.24 11.18
N ALA A 124 -3.91 19.24 11.70
CA ALA A 124 -3.64 19.69 13.07
C ALA A 124 -3.71 21.22 13.34
N PHE A 125 -3.94 22.09 12.34
CA PHE A 125 -4.04 23.54 12.58
C PHE A 125 -5.07 24.25 11.69
N LYS A 126 -6.36 23.95 11.85
CA LYS A 126 -7.37 24.99 11.59
C LYS A 126 -7.42 25.89 12.81
N LYS A 127 -6.89 27.12 12.70
CA LYS A 127 -7.10 28.19 13.68
C LYS A 127 -8.61 28.36 13.90
N VAL A 128 -9.12 27.84 15.01
CA VAL A 128 -10.47 28.13 15.49
C VAL A 128 -10.48 29.58 15.97
N GLY A 129 -11.20 30.43 15.26
CA GLY A 129 -11.52 31.78 15.73
C GLY A 129 -12.67 31.69 16.74
N LEU A 130 -12.43 32.12 17.98
CA LEU A 130 -13.50 32.33 18.95
C LEU A 130 -14.42 33.45 18.44
N ILE A 131 -15.69 33.12 18.22
CA ILE A 131 -16.73 34.12 17.97
C ILE A 131 -17.60 34.17 19.22
N GLN A 132 -17.82 35.37 19.75
CA GLN A 132 -18.69 35.57 20.90
C GLN A 132 -20.15 35.34 20.52
N TYR A 133 -20.84 34.50 21.30
CA TYR A 133 -22.27 34.17 21.19
C TYR A 133 -22.89 34.25 22.60
N PRO A 134 -24.16 34.66 22.80
CA PRO A 134 -25.14 35.16 21.81
C PRO A 134 -24.98 36.65 21.48
N ARG A 135 -25.44 37.05 20.28
CA ARG A 135 -25.52 38.47 19.85
C ARG A 135 -26.87 39.05 20.23
N GLN A 136 -26.88 40.30 20.70
CA GLN A 136 -28.12 41.04 20.96
C GLN A 136 -28.92 41.16 19.64
N GLY A 137 -30.20 40.78 19.66
CA GLY A 137 -31.09 40.77 18.49
C GLY A 137 -31.45 39.40 17.93
N ILE A 138 -30.90 38.30 18.49
CA ILE A 138 -31.38 36.94 18.21
C ILE A 138 -32.25 36.52 19.39
N TYR A 139 -33.56 36.73 19.27
CA TYR A 139 -34.55 36.13 20.15
C TYR A 139 -35.24 35.02 19.35
N THR A 140 -35.19 33.80 19.87
CA THR A 140 -36.17 32.76 19.55
C THR A 140 -37.36 32.94 20.47
#